data_AF-A0AAJ2TDV9-F1
#
_entry.id   AF-A0AAJ2TDV9-F1
#
_cell.length_a   1.000
_cell.length_b   1.000
_cell.length_c   1.000
_cell.angle_alpha   90.00
_cell.angle_beta   90.00
_cell.angle_gamma   90.00
#
_symmetry.space_group_name_H-M   'P 1'
#
loop_
_entity.id
_entity.type
_entity.pdbx_description
1 polymer ?
#
loop_
_entity_poly.entity_id
_entity_poly.type
_entity_poly.pdbx_seq_one_letter_code
_entity_poly.pdbx_strand_id
1 'polypeptide(L)'
;MYPIKNYQFAPTSPEPIRFSRGFSLAVSVILFFVVVIIGGLVLSIQNTTYAANSRLVYLAAQAKAIEFAASGNYHVPVQADLIDYIGAEVNQAAVITVIDENRDAAIDYIVYTRGGLVTRYAPGELVASKEK
;
A
#
# COMPACT_ATOMS: atom_id res chain seq x y z
N MET A 1 61.65 -10.33 -36.54
CA MET A 1 60.36 -9.83 -37.04
C MET A 1 59.64 -11.02 -37.67
N TYR A 2 58.66 -11.61 -36.98
CA TYR A 2 57.98 -12.84 -37.44
C TYR A 2 56.81 -12.49 -38.37
N PRO A 3 56.60 -13.23 -39.47
CA PRO A 3 55.58 -12.89 -40.46
C PRO A 3 54.16 -13.13 -39.91
N ILE A 4 53.31 -12.13 -40.12
CA ILE A 4 51.90 -12.04 -39.75
C ILE A 4 51.08 -12.96 -40.68
N LYS A 5 51.31 -14.28 -40.64
CA LYS A 5 50.56 -15.26 -41.45
C LYS A 5 49.58 -16.12 -40.63
N ASN A 6 49.54 -15.95 -39.32
CA ASN A 6 48.73 -16.79 -38.43
C ASN A 6 47.51 -16.08 -37.81
N TYR A 7 47.20 -14.83 -38.18
CA TYR A 7 45.91 -14.22 -37.83
C TYR A 7 44.87 -14.61 -38.88
N GLN A 8 44.54 -15.89 -38.90
CA GLN A 8 43.38 -16.39 -39.62
C GLN A 8 42.12 -15.94 -38.86
N PHE A 9 41.46 -14.94 -39.45
CA PHE A 9 40.03 -14.62 -39.34
C PHE A 9 39.43 -14.51 -37.93
N ALA A 10 39.05 -13.29 -37.54
CA ALA A 10 38.04 -13.12 -36.51
C ALA A 10 36.78 -13.90 -36.95
N PRO A 11 36.20 -14.79 -36.11
CA PRO A 11 35.06 -15.60 -36.50
C PRO A 11 33.90 -14.71 -36.97
N THR A 12 33.48 -14.91 -38.21
CA THR A 12 32.49 -14.08 -38.93
C THR A 12 31.04 -14.37 -38.52
N SER A 13 30.81 -15.22 -37.53
CA SER A 13 29.49 -15.50 -36.98
C SER A 13 29.43 -15.07 -35.53
N PRO A 14 28.49 -14.22 -35.11
CA PRO A 14 28.19 -14.08 -33.70
C PRO A 14 27.72 -15.45 -33.23
N GLU A 15 28.57 -16.19 -32.50
CA GLU A 15 28.10 -17.38 -31.81
C GLU A 15 26.96 -16.94 -30.90
N PRO A 16 25.73 -17.46 -31.07
CA PRO A 16 24.67 -17.14 -30.15
C PRO A 16 25.13 -17.60 -28.77
N ILE A 17 25.06 -16.72 -27.78
CA ILE A 17 25.41 -17.07 -26.39
C ILE A 17 24.51 -18.25 -25.99
N ARG A 18 25.05 -19.47 -26.07
CA ARG A 18 24.33 -20.69 -25.73
C ARG A 18 24.37 -20.82 -24.22
N PHE A 19 23.46 -20.12 -23.56
CA PHE A 19 23.16 -20.40 -22.17
C PHE A 19 22.74 -21.87 -22.07
N SER A 20 23.48 -22.66 -21.28
CA SER A 20 23.05 -24.03 -21.00
C SER A 20 21.64 -23.97 -20.41
N ARG A 21 20.80 -24.99 -20.67
CA ARG A 21 19.42 -25.03 -20.13
C ARG A 21 19.39 -24.79 -18.61
N GLY A 22 20.46 -25.15 -17.90
CA GLY A 22 20.63 -24.88 -16.47
C GLY A 22 20.84 -23.39 -16.14
N PHE A 23 21.54 -22.62 -16.98
CA PHE A 23 21.74 -21.18 -16.77
C PHE A 23 20.44 -20.40 -16.97
N SER A 24 19.69 -20.64 -18.05
CA SER A 24 18.39 -19.98 -18.26
C SER A 24 17.39 -20.35 -17.17
N LEU A 25 17.40 -21.61 -16.70
CA LEU A 25 16.55 -22.04 -15.59
C LEU A 25 16.94 -21.33 -14.29
N ALA A 26 18.23 -21.23 -13.97
CA ALA A 26 18.72 -20.55 -12.78
C ALA A 26 18.34 -19.06 -12.79
N VAL A 27 18.49 -18.37 -13.92
CA VAL A 27 18.10 -16.96 -14.07
C VAL A 27 16.59 -16.79 -13.85
N SER A 28 15.76 -17.62 -14.48
CA SER A 28 14.30 -17.56 -14.32
C SER A 28 13.86 -17.81 -12.87
N VAL A 29 14.50 -18.76 -12.17
CA VAL A 29 14.23 -19.05 -10.76
C VAL A 29 14.59 -17.86 -9.89
N ILE A 30 15.77 -17.25 -10.08
CA ILE A 30 16.18 -16.05 -9.34
C ILE A 30 15.19 -14.91 -9.60
N LEU A 31 14.81 -14.67 -10.85
CA LEU A 31 13.86 -13.62 -11.21
C LEU A 31 12.50 -13.82 -10.55
N PHE A 32 12.01 -15.06 -10.50
CA PHE A 32 10.78 -15.41 -9.80
C PHE A 32 10.87 -15.07 -8.31
N PHE A 33 11.96 -15.47 -7.63
CA PHE A 33 12.14 -15.14 -6.21
C PHE A 33 12.22 -13.64 -5.96
N VAL A 34 12.89 -12.88 -6.82
CA VAL A 34 12.95 -11.42 -6.71
C VAL A 34 11.55 -10.80 -6.79
N VAL A 35 10.74 -11.21 -7.76
CA VAL A 35 9.36 -10.71 -7.90
C VAL A 35 8.51 -11.05 -6.67
N VAL A 36 8.63 -12.28 -6.15
CA VAL A 36 7.90 -12.70 -4.95
C VAL A 36 8.32 -11.89 -3.72
N ILE A 37 9.62 -11.65 -3.52
CA ILE A 37 10.13 -10.87 -2.39
C ILE A 37 9.66 -9.42 -2.48
N ILE A 38 9.77 -8.79 -3.66
CA ILE A 38 9.32 -7.39 -3.87
C ILE A 38 7.81 -7.30 -3.66
N GLY A 39 7.02 -8.20 -4.25
CA GLY A 39 5.58 -8.23 -4.10
C GLY A 39 5.15 -8.41 -2.64
N GLY A 40 5.79 -9.34 -1.92
CA GLY A 40 5.56 -9.57 -0.50
C GLY A 40 5.89 -8.34 0.36
N LEU A 41 7.01 -7.68 0.08
CA LEU A 41 7.43 -6.47 0.80
C LEU A 41 6.44 -5.31 0.60
N VAL A 42 6.02 -5.08 -0.66
CA VAL A 42 5.04 -4.04 -1.00
C VAL A 42 3.72 -4.27 -0.27
N LEU A 43 3.20 -5.50 -0.25
CA LEU A 43 1.97 -5.84 0.46
C LEU A 43 2.09 -5.63 1.98
N SER A 44 3.24 -5.98 2.56
CA SER A 44 3.50 -5.77 3.99
C SER A 44 3.51 -4.29 4.38
N ILE A 45 4.18 -3.45 3.59
CA ILE A 45 4.21 -2.00 3.80
C ILE A 45 2.82 -1.38 3.63
N GLN A 46 2.06 -1.81 2.63
CA GLN A 46 0.70 -1.32 2.41
C GLN A 46 -0.22 -1.63 3.61
N ASN A 47 -0.19 -2.85 4.13
CA ASN A 47 -1.02 -3.23 5.29
C ASN A 47 -0.69 -2.39 6.53
N THR A 48 0.60 -2.15 6.80
CA THR A 48 1.02 -1.32 7.94
C THR A 48 0.64 0.14 7.74
N THR A 49 0.78 0.66 6.53
CA THR A 49 0.39 2.03 6.17
C THR A 49 -1.12 2.24 6.29
N TYR A 50 -1.94 1.31 5.80
CA TYR A 50 -3.40 1.41 5.90
C TYR A 50 -3.90 1.33 7.34
N ALA A 51 -3.28 0.48 8.16
CA ALA A 51 -3.58 0.43 9.60
C ALA A 51 -3.22 1.73 10.33
N ALA A 52 -2.09 2.35 9.98
CA ALA A 52 -1.70 3.65 10.53
C ALA A 52 -2.66 4.76 10.08
N ASN A 53 -3.02 4.77 8.79
CA ASN A 53 -3.97 5.73 8.23
C ASN A 53 -5.37 5.60 8.84
N SER A 54 -5.88 4.38 9.04
CA SER A 54 -7.18 4.19 9.69
C SER A 54 -7.17 4.72 11.13
N ARG A 55 -6.08 4.50 11.87
CA ARG A 55 -5.94 5.06 13.23
C ARG A 55 -5.91 6.59 13.22
N LEU A 56 -5.19 7.19 12.27
CA LEU A 56 -5.12 8.63 12.11
C LEU A 56 -6.49 9.23 11.73
N VAL A 57 -7.23 8.58 10.83
CA VAL A 57 -8.61 8.96 10.46
C VAL A 57 -9.54 8.87 11.66
N TYR A 58 -9.42 7.85 12.51
CA TYR A 58 -10.21 7.73 13.73
C TYR A 58 -9.94 8.89 14.69
N LEU A 59 -8.68 9.23 14.93
CA LEU A 59 -8.30 10.33 15.81
C LEU A 59 -8.78 11.69 15.27
N ALA A 60 -8.70 11.89 13.96
CA ALA A 60 -9.25 13.07 13.30
C ALA A 60 -10.78 13.15 13.45
N ALA A 61 -11.49 12.03 13.25
CA ALA A 61 -12.94 11.96 13.44
C ALA A 61 -13.33 12.26 14.88
N GLN A 62 -12.60 11.71 15.86
CA GLN A 62 -12.82 12.00 17.27
C GLN A 62 -12.59 13.48 17.60
N ALA A 63 -11.51 14.08 17.09
CA ALA A 63 -11.25 15.51 17.29
C ALA A 63 -12.36 16.37 16.70
N LYS A 64 -12.81 16.07 15.47
CA LYS A 64 -13.88 16.81 14.81
C LYS A 64 -15.23 16.66 15.50
N ALA A 65 -15.56 15.46 15.97
CA ALA A 65 -16.76 15.19 16.74
C ALA A 65 -16.81 16.03 18.03
N ILE A 66 -15.68 16.14 18.74
CA ILE A 66 -15.54 16.98 19.94
C ILE A 66 -15.74 18.46 19.59
N GLU A 67 -15.18 18.95 18.47
CA GLU A 67 -15.38 20.33 18.03
C GLU A 67 -16.86 20.63 17.73
N PHE A 68 -17.55 19.72 17.04
CA PHE A 68 -18.97 19.88 16.75
C PHE A 68 -19.82 19.86 18.02
N ALA A 69 -19.52 18.98 18.97
CA ALA A 69 -20.16 18.97 20.28
C ALA A 69 -19.91 20.27 21.05
N ALA A 70 -18.67 20.77 21.06
CA ALA A 70 -18.29 22.02 21.72
C ALA A 70 -18.98 23.26 21.10
N SER A 71 -19.24 23.23 19.79
CA SER A 71 -19.99 24.27 19.08
C SER A 71 -21.51 24.22 19.30
N GLY A 72 -22.02 23.18 19.96
CA GLY A 72 -23.45 22.99 20.20
C GLY A 72 -24.26 22.51 18.99
N ASN A 73 -23.60 22.09 17.91
CA ASN A 73 -24.24 21.57 16.70
C ASN A 73 -23.60 20.24 16.28
N TYR A 74 -23.81 19.23 17.12
CA TYR A 74 -23.24 17.92 16.90
C TYR A 74 -23.80 17.25 15.63
N HIS A 75 -22.89 16.77 14.80
CA HIS A 75 -23.17 15.84 13.70
C HIS A 75 -21.98 14.92 13.53
N VAL A 76 -22.21 13.73 12.99
CA VAL A 76 -21.14 12.76 12.74
C VAL A 76 -20.22 13.33 11.65
N PRO A 77 -18.90 13.44 11.90
CA PRO A 77 -17.96 13.96 10.91
C PRO A 77 -17.99 13.14 9.62
N VAL A 78 -18.06 13.82 8.48
CA VAL A 78 -17.96 13.18 7.17
C VAL A 78 -16.55 13.34 6.60
N GLN A 79 -16.22 12.56 5.58
CA GLN A 79 -14.90 12.55 4.95
C GLN A 79 -14.37 13.97 4.61
N ALA A 80 -15.24 14.89 4.16
CA ALA A 80 -14.86 16.26 3.85
C ALA A 80 -14.35 17.05 5.07
N ASP A 81 -14.91 16.79 6.26
CA ASP A 81 -14.53 17.48 7.50
C ASP A 81 -13.17 17.02 8.04
N LEU A 82 -12.71 15.85 7.58
CA LEU A 82 -11.48 15.22 8.06
C LEU A 82 -10.27 15.61 7.23
N ILE A 83 -10.45 16.15 6.02
CA ILE A 83 -9.37 16.45 5.07
C ILE A 83 -8.31 17.36 5.70
N ASP A 84 -8.73 18.35 6.46
CA ASP A 84 -7.84 19.32 7.12
C ASP A 84 -6.97 18.68 8.20
N TYR A 85 -7.43 17.57 8.81
CA TYR A 85 -6.71 16.86 9.88
C TYR A 85 -5.84 15.72 9.33
N ILE A 86 -6.32 15.00 8.30
CA ILE A 86 -5.63 13.81 7.80
C ILE A 86 -4.72 14.09 6.60
N GLY A 87 -4.92 15.23 5.93
CA GLY A 87 -4.20 15.60 4.72
C GLY A 87 -4.73 14.92 3.45
N ALA A 88 -4.47 15.54 2.31
CA ALA A 88 -4.95 15.07 1.01
C ALA A 88 -4.43 13.65 0.66
N GLU A 89 -3.22 13.28 1.08
CA GLU A 89 -2.58 12.00 0.73
C GLU A 89 -3.27 10.77 1.36
N VAL A 90 -3.78 10.94 2.58
CA VAL A 90 -4.50 9.89 3.31
C VAL A 90 -5.91 9.73 2.77
N ASN A 91 -6.51 10.85 2.36
CA ASN A 91 -7.83 10.94 1.75
C ASN A 91 -7.85 10.48 0.28
N GLN A 92 -6.73 10.60 -0.44
CA GLN A 92 -6.67 10.31 -1.87
C GLN A 92 -6.94 8.84 -2.16
N ALA A 93 -7.97 8.59 -2.97
CA ALA A 93 -8.45 7.26 -3.34
C ALA A 93 -8.89 6.37 -2.15
N ALA A 94 -9.22 7.00 -1.01
CA ALA A 94 -9.82 6.34 0.14
C ALA A 94 -11.30 6.73 0.28
N VAL A 95 -12.12 5.78 0.71
CA VAL A 95 -13.50 6.01 1.15
C VAL A 95 -13.52 5.89 2.67
N ILE A 96 -13.93 6.95 3.35
CA ILE A 96 -13.97 7.04 4.81
C ILE A 96 -15.42 7.13 5.27
N THR A 97 -15.84 6.16 6.07
CA THR A 97 -17.12 6.19 6.78
C THR A 97 -16.86 6.26 8.27
N VAL A 98 -17.44 7.24 8.94
CA VAL A 98 -17.38 7.41 10.40
C VAL A 98 -18.72 6.97 10.99
N ILE A 99 -18.67 6.16 12.05
CA ILE A 99 -19.86 5.65 12.72
C ILE A 99 -19.80 6.06 14.19
N ASP A 100 -20.84 6.77 14.61
CA ASP A 100 -21.20 7.02 16.00
C ASP A 100 -22.69 6.67 16.13
N GLU A 101 -22.96 5.55 16.79
CA GLU A 101 -24.29 4.98 16.98
C GLU A 101 -25.08 5.74 18.05
N ASN A 102 -24.39 6.29 19.05
CA ASN A 102 -25.00 6.96 20.21
C ASN A 102 -25.15 8.47 20.04
N ARG A 103 -24.49 9.05 19.02
CA ARG A 103 -24.42 10.48 18.72
C ARG A 103 -23.95 11.31 19.92
N ASP A 104 -23.04 10.77 20.70
CA ASP A 104 -22.49 11.39 21.92
C ASP A 104 -21.10 11.98 21.70
N ALA A 105 -20.67 12.08 20.44
CA ALA A 105 -19.34 12.51 20.03
C ALA A 105 -18.22 11.54 20.43
N ALA A 106 -18.54 10.32 20.88
CA ALA A 106 -17.60 9.22 20.96
C ALA A 106 -17.73 8.37 19.68
N ILE A 107 -16.67 8.34 18.87
CA ILE A 107 -16.69 7.54 17.65
C ILE A 107 -16.54 6.06 18.02
N ASP A 108 -17.54 5.25 17.71
CA ASP A 108 -17.51 3.80 17.94
C ASP A 108 -16.48 3.13 17.04
N TYR A 109 -16.57 3.38 15.73
CA TYR A 109 -15.62 2.87 14.76
C TYR A 109 -15.62 3.67 13.46
N ILE A 110 -14.56 3.47 12.68
CA ILE A 110 -14.49 3.94 11.30
C ILE A 110 -14.34 2.77 10.33
N VAL A 111 -14.70 3.00 9.08
CA VAL A 111 -14.39 2.14 7.95
C VAL A 111 -13.55 2.92 6.97
N TYR A 112 -12.31 2.48 6.78
CA TYR A 112 -11.34 3.04 5.83
C TYR A 112 -11.16 2.07 4.68
N THR A 113 -11.62 2.42 3.49
CA THR A 113 -11.48 1.58 2.29
C THR A 113 -10.49 2.20 1.33
N ARG A 114 -9.41 1.48 0.99
CA ARG A 114 -8.41 1.94 0.01
C ARG A 114 -7.80 0.75 -0.73
N GLY A 115 -7.76 0.82 -2.06
CA GLY A 115 -7.11 -0.19 -2.90
C GLY A 115 -7.69 -1.60 -2.75
N GLY A 116 -9.01 -1.74 -2.57
CA GLY A 116 -9.68 -3.04 -2.39
C GLY A 116 -9.53 -3.65 -1.00
N LEU A 117 -8.94 -2.92 -0.04
CA LEU A 117 -8.86 -3.30 1.36
C LEU A 117 -9.80 -2.41 2.19
N VAL A 118 -10.70 -3.06 2.93
CA VAL A 118 -11.63 -2.45 3.87
C VAL A 118 -11.06 -2.63 5.27
N THR A 119 -10.66 -1.53 5.91
CA THR A 119 -10.10 -1.53 7.26
C THR A 119 -11.10 -0.93 8.22
N ARG A 120 -11.72 -1.76 9.06
CA ARG A 120 -12.51 -1.31 10.19
C ARG A 120 -11.58 -1.07 11.37
N TYR A 121 -11.68 0.11 11.97
CA TYR A 121 -10.91 0.48 13.15
C TYR A 121 -11.81 0.98 14.26
N ALA A 122 -11.64 0.40 15.45
CA ALA A 122 -12.19 0.83 16.72
C ALA A 122 -11.06 0.86 17.78
N PRO A 123 -11.22 1.58 18.89
CA PRO A 123 -10.25 1.55 19.99
C PRO A 123 -10.01 0.12 20.49
N GLY A 124 -8.82 -0.43 20.26
CA GLY A 124 -8.45 -1.79 20.66
C GLY A 124 -8.82 -2.90 19.67
N GLU A 125 -9.51 -2.58 18.57
CA GLU A 125 -9.89 -3.56 17.54
C GLU A 125 -9.58 -3.03 16.13
N LEU A 126 -8.79 -3.78 15.36
CA LEU A 126 -8.49 -3.49 13.96
C LEU A 126 -8.79 -4.73 13.12
N VAL A 127 -9.75 -4.62 12.20
CA VAL A 127 -10.16 -5.69 11.30
C VAL A 127 -9.98 -5.22 9.87
N ALA A 128 -9.06 -5.84 9.14
CA ALA A 128 -8.87 -5.62 7.72
C ALA A 128 -9.45 -6.78 6.91
N SER A 129 -10.34 -6.49 5.98
CA SER A 129 -10.93 -7.45 5.05
C SER A 129 -10.74 -7.00 3.59
N LYS A 130 -10.80 -7.94 2.66
CA LYS A 130 -10.86 -7.59 1.23
C LYS A 130 -12.28 -7.14 0.87
N GLU A 131 -12.37 -6.14 0.01
CA GLU A 131 -13.62 -5.73 -0.62
C GLU A 131 -14.19 -6.90 -1.44
N LYS A 132 -15.50 -7.16 -1.31
CA LYS A 132 -16.19 -8.31 -1.93
C LYS A 132 -16.47 -8.09 -3.41
#